data_AF-A0A1G9B281-F1
#
_entry.id   AF-A0A1G9B281-F1
#
_cell.length_a   1.000
_cell.length_b   1.000
_cell.length_c   1.000
_cell.angle_alpha   90.00
_cell.angle_beta   90.00
_cell.angle_gamma   90.00
#
_symmetry.space_group_name_H-M   'P 1'
#
loop_
_entity.id
_entity.type
_entity.pdbx_description
1 polymer ?
#
loop_
_entity_poly.entity_id
_entity_poly.type
_entity_poly.pdbx_seq_one_letter_code
_entity_poly.pdbx_strand_id
1 'polypeptide(L)'
;MSKQVKETKRGHEPAKVALHPRNVKFDWSKLPLVWIPGEVFASHYVNVLHLLLPEGERWFVKVFSEILPLIEDDQLREDVIGFIGQEGVHAAAHQEVQDYFTDNGLDVRPFAAEIEALFRKILGDRDLTGRAKEEWLIERAAIIAGLEHLTAVLGNWVLNSPALDAAGADETMLDLLRWHGAEEVEHRNVAYDVFQHVDGRYSRRVRSYLLGGTALLVLWWRGAGYLMKNDPTESDPAKRPKAGLIKLIDAERRGLVPGVVRIGWATWKFFLPNYDPSAEGSTAQAVSYLAKSPAALRADAIAERQIAESQIAEGQ
;
A
#
# COMPACT_ATOMS: atom_id res chain seq x y z
N MET A 1 31.03 34.66 -2.57
CA MET A 1 31.38 33.23 -2.64
C MET A 1 30.08 32.45 -2.75
N SER A 2 29.76 31.98 -3.96
CA SER A 2 28.55 31.22 -4.27
C SER A 2 28.70 29.79 -3.76
N LYS A 3 27.75 29.29 -2.97
CA LYS A 3 27.69 27.88 -2.56
C LYS A 3 27.12 27.09 -3.73
N GLN A 4 27.97 26.35 -4.43
CA GLN A 4 27.54 25.31 -5.37
C GLN A 4 26.76 24.24 -4.61
N VAL A 5 25.49 24.07 -4.98
CA VAL A 5 24.71 22.89 -4.66
C VAL A 5 25.32 21.73 -5.44
N LYS A 6 25.76 20.69 -4.72
CA LYS A 6 26.24 19.45 -5.33
C LYS A 6 25.04 18.71 -5.91
N GLU A 7 24.90 18.73 -7.23
CA GLU A 7 24.09 17.75 -7.94
C GLU A 7 24.71 16.37 -7.73
N THR A 8 24.07 15.55 -6.91
CA THR A 8 24.33 14.12 -6.86
C THR A 8 23.78 13.50 -8.15
N LYS A 9 24.66 12.88 -8.93
CA LYS A 9 24.32 12.13 -10.14
C LYS A 9 23.33 11.00 -9.79
N ARG A 10 22.02 11.26 -9.92
CA ARG A 10 20.98 10.22 -9.90
C ARG A 10 21.17 9.34 -11.14
N GLY A 11 21.36 8.05 -10.93
CA GLY A 11 21.31 7.08 -12.03
C GLY A 11 19.91 7.06 -12.61
N HIS A 12 19.80 7.45 -13.88
CA HIS A 12 18.73 7.24 -14.87
C HIS A 12 17.36 6.69 -14.37
N GLU A 13 16.75 7.34 -13.38
CA GLU A 13 15.30 7.30 -13.22
C GLU A 13 14.70 8.18 -14.34
N PRO A 14 13.58 7.77 -14.96
CA PRO A 14 12.83 8.68 -15.82
C PRO A 14 12.44 9.95 -15.04
N ALA A 15 12.11 11.03 -15.76
CA ALA A 15 11.57 12.23 -15.14
C ALA A 15 10.41 11.88 -14.18
N LYS A 16 10.29 12.62 -13.07
CA LYS A 16 9.25 12.42 -12.04
C LYS A 16 7.90 12.26 -12.74
N VAL A 17 7.23 11.13 -12.53
CA VAL A 17 5.96 10.81 -13.19
C VAL A 17 4.84 11.50 -12.42
N ALA A 18 3.95 12.19 -13.13
CA ALA A 18 2.77 12.78 -12.51
C ALA A 18 1.84 11.66 -12.03
N LEU A 19 1.48 11.71 -10.75
CA LEU A 19 0.63 10.73 -10.12
C LEU A 19 -0.84 11.02 -10.48
N HIS A 20 -1.49 10.05 -11.11
CA HIS A 20 -2.89 10.17 -11.49
C HIS A 20 -3.67 8.94 -11.01
N PRO A 21 -4.83 9.15 -10.34
CA PRO A 21 -5.68 8.05 -9.93
C PRO A 21 -6.32 7.36 -11.14
N ARG A 22 -6.25 6.03 -11.17
CA ARG A 22 -6.88 5.20 -12.19
C ARG A 22 -8.10 4.53 -11.58
N ASN A 23 -9.31 4.88 -12.00
CA ASN A 23 -10.54 4.27 -11.47
C ASN A 23 -10.72 2.82 -11.99
N VAL A 24 -9.94 1.90 -11.43
CA VAL A 24 -9.88 0.50 -11.85
C VAL A 24 -11.12 -0.29 -11.42
N LYS A 25 -11.41 -1.35 -12.19
CA LYS A 25 -12.47 -2.32 -11.89
C LYS A 25 -11.98 -3.74 -12.15
N PHE A 26 -12.33 -4.63 -11.23
CA PHE A 26 -11.97 -6.04 -11.24
C PHE A 26 -13.24 -6.91 -11.24
N ASP A 27 -13.16 -8.09 -11.86
CA ASP A 27 -14.25 -9.07 -11.85
C ASP A 27 -13.92 -10.19 -10.87
N TRP A 28 -14.56 -10.15 -9.70
CA TRP A 28 -14.35 -11.10 -8.62
C TRP A 28 -15.16 -12.39 -8.77
N SER A 29 -16.05 -12.50 -9.78
CA SER A 29 -17.03 -13.59 -9.89
C SER A 29 -16.42 -15.00 -9.96
N LYS A 30 -15.15 -15.10 -10.39
CA LYS A 30 -14.42 -16.37 -10.54
C LYS A 30 -13.22 -16.51 -9.59
N LEU A 31 -12.97 -15.52 -8.75
CA LEU A 31 -11.86 -15.55 -7.81
C LEU A 31 -12.07 -16.75 -6.85
N PRO A 32 -11.05 -17.58 -6.57
CA PRO A 32 -11.12 -18.51 -5.45
C PRO A 32 -10.67 -17.81 -4.15
N LEU A 33 -11.28 -18.14 -3.01
CA LEU A 33 -10.80 -17.64 -1.70
C LEU A 33 -9.33 -17.99 -1.44
N VAL A 34 -8.92 -19.18 -1.90
CA VAL A 34 -7.53 -19.64 -1.95
C VAL A 34 -7.04 -19.47 -3.39
N TRP A 35 -6.64 -18.24 -3.72
CA TRP A 35 -6.31 -17.82 -5.08
C TRP A 35 -4.91 -18.27 -5.55
N ILE A 36 -4.08 -18.80 -4.66
CA ILE A 36 -2.88 -19.57 -5.03
C ILE A 36 -3.22 -21.06 -4.89
N PRO A 37 -3.31 -21.82 -5.99
CA PRO A 37 -3.73 -23.23 -5.96
C PRO A 37 -2.94 -24.09 -4.96
N GLY A 38 -3.66 -24.74 -4.04
CA GLY A 38 -3.06 -25.59 -3.00
C GLY A 38 -2.38 -24.84 -1.84
N GLU A 39 -2.35 -23.51 -1.86
CA GLU A 39 -1.55 -22.68 -0.97
C GLU A 39 -2.42 -21.80 -0.07
N VAL A 40 -3.15 -22.45 0.84
CA VAL A 40 -4.04 -21.78 1.80
C VAL A 40 -3.27 -20.78 2.67
N PHE A 41 -2.07 -21.15 3.13
CA PHE A 41 -1.26 -20.26 3.95
C PHE A 41 -0.85 -19.01 3.19
N ALA A 42 -0.28 -19.15 1.99
CA ALA A 42 0.23 -18.01 1.22
C ALA A 42 -0.90 -17.07 0.77
N SER A 43 -2.01 -17.65 0.29
CA SER A 43 -3.20 -16.89 -0.12
C SER A 43 -3.71 -16.03 1.05
N HIS A 44 -3.95 -16.63 2.22
CA HIS A 44 -4.47 -15.89 3.37
C HIS A 44 -3.45 -14.96 4.01
N TYR A 45 -2.16 -15.28 3.94
CA TYR A 45 -1.11 -14.39 4.44
C TYR A 45 -1.03 -13.10 3.64
N VAL A 46 -1.21 -13.17 2.32
CA VAL A 46 -1.27 -11.99 1.44
C VAL A 46 -2.65 -11.30 1.53
N ASN A 47 -3.74 -12.06 1.69
CA ASN A 47 -5.10 -11.50 1.84
C ASN A 47 -5.24 -10.53 3.02
N VAL A 48 -4.34 -10.61 4.00
CA VAL A 48 -4.23 -9.64 5.10
C VAL A 48 -4.17 -8.20 4.58
N LEU A 49 -3.54 -7.96 3.42
CA LEU A 49 -3.50 -6.66 2.75
C LEU A 49 -4.90 -6.08 2.59
N HIS A 50 -5.85 -6.89 2.09
CA HIS A 50 -7.22 -6.43 1.87
C HIS A 50 -7.93 -6.07 3.18
N LEU A 51 -7.50 -6.58 4.34
CA LEU A 51 -8.09 -6.20 5.63
C LEU A 51 -7.52 -4.87 6.14
N LEU A 52 -6.23 -4.62 5.92
CA LEU A 52 -5.51 -3.49 6.51
C LEU A 52 -5.59 -2.22 5.66
N LEU A 53 -5.41 -2.36 4.36
CA LEU A 53 -5.25 -1.25 3.44
C LEU A 53 -6.47 -0.33 3.37
N PRO A 54 -7.73 -0.80 3.25
CA PRO A 54 -8.87 0.10 3.07
C PRO A 54 -9.01 1.16 4.17
N GLU A 55 -8.85 0.79 5.44
CA GLU A 55 -8.91 1.76 6.54
C GLU A 55 -7.61 2.56 6.70
N GLY A 56 -6.46 1.95 6.38
CA GLY A 56 -5.16 2.61 6.42
C GLY A 56 -5.04 3.74 5.39
N GLU A 57 -5.37 3.46 4.14
CA GLU A 57 -5.27 4.38 3.01
C GLU A 57 -6.32 5.51 3.11
N ARG A 58 -7.54 5.20 3.59
CA ARG A 58 -8.52 6.25 3.98
C ARG A 58 -7.95 7.18 5.06
N TRP A 59 -7.19 6.63 6.00
CA TRP A 59 -6.52 7.44 7.02
C TRP A 59 -5.33 8.22 6.44
N PHE A 60 -4.59 7.68 5.46
CA PHE A 60 -3.54 8.40 4.74
C PHE A 60 -4.11 9.62 4.01
N VAL A 61 -5.17 9.40 3.21
CA VAL A 61 -5.95 10.44 2.52
C VAL A 61 -6.34 11.56 3.47
N LYS A 62 -6.91 11.21 4.62
CA LYS A 62 -7.35 12.21 5.61
C LYS A 62 -6.18 13.01 6.18
N VAL A 63 -5.13 12.33 6.65
CA VAL A 63 -3.98 12.99 7.30
C VAL A 63 -3.25 13.87 6.30
N PHE A 64 -3.04 13.41 5.07
CA PHE A 64 -2.33 14.20 4.05
C PHE A 64 -3.18 15.36 3.54
N SER A 65 -4.51 15.22 3.50
CA SER A 65 -5.42 16.35 3.26
C SER A 65 -5.29 17.43 4.35
N GLU A 66 -5.13 17.04 5.61
CA GLU A 66 -4.87 17.97 6.73
C GLU A 66 -3.47 18.60 6.68
N ILE A 67 -2.48 17.92 6.09
CA ILE A 67 -1.10 18.40 5.94
C ILE A 67 -0.92 19.32 4.73
N LEU A 68 -1.69 19.13 3.65
CA LEU A 68 -1.58 19.93 2.42
C LEU A 68 -1.44 21.45 2.63
N PRO A 69 -2.15 22.09 3.57
CA PRO A 69 -1.96 23.53 3.85
C PRO A 69 -0.58 23.91 4.40
N LEU A 70 0.16 22.97 4.98
CA LEU A 70 1.49 23.16 5.57
C LEU A 70 2.64 22.97 4.57
N ILE A 71 2.35 22.54 3.34
CA ILE A 71 3.37 22.27 2.31
C ILE A 71 3.63 23.54 1.49
N GLU A 72 4.84 24.08 1.54
CA GLU A 72 5.23 25.28 0.78
C GLU A 72 5.79 24.96 -0.61
N ASP A 73 6.20 23.71 -0.85
CA ASP A 73 6.76 23.26 -2.13
C ASP A 73 5.62 22.86 -3.09
N ASP A 74 5.48 23.58 -4.20
CA ASP A 74 4.41 23.37 -5.17
C ASP A 74 4.44 21.98 -5.80
N GLN A 75 5.64 21.44 -6.07
CA GLN A 75 5.77 20.10 -6.66
C GLN A 75 5.36 19.02 -5.64
N LEU A 76 5.81 19.14 -4.39
CA LEU A 76 5.41 18.20 -3.34
C LEU A 76 3.90 18.28 -3.08
N ARG A 77 3.31 19.48 -3.17
CA ARG A 77 1.87 19.67 -3.06
C ARG A 77 1.13 18.93 -4.19
N GLU A 78 1.58 19.05 -5.44
CA GLU A 78 1.01 18.31 -6.57
C GLU A 78 1.13 16.79 -6.38
N ASP A 79 2.31 16.31 -5.96
CA ASP A 79 2.52 14.89 -5.72
C ASP A 79 1.59 14.36 -4.62
N VAL A 80 1.40 15.11 -3.53
CA VAL A 80 0.50 14.74 -2.44
C VAL A 80 -0.96 14.71 -2.89
N ILE A 81 -1.38 15.61 -3.79
CA ILE A 81 -2.72 15.58 -4.38
C ILE A 81 -2.91 14.31 -5.22
N GLY A 82 -1.92 13.95 -6.04
CA GLY A 82 -1.95 12.72 -6.83
C GLY A 82 -1.98 11.46 -5.96
N PHE A 83 -1.13 11.41 -4.93
CA PHE A 83 -1.12 10.39 -3.89
C PHE A 83 -2.51 10.22 -3.25
N ILE A 84 -3.10 11.30 -2.74
CA ILE A 84 -4.46 11.27 -2.15
C ILE A 84 -5.50 10.68 -3.10
N GLY A 85 -5.38 10.98 -4.40
CA GLY A 85 -6.23 10.39 -5.42
C GLY A 85 -6.04 8.88 -5.54
N GLN A 86 -4.79 8.41 -5.70
CA GLN A 86 -4.45 7.00 -5.88
C GLN A 86 -4.88 6.17 -4.66
N GLU A 87 -4.52 6.60 -3.46
CA GLU A 87 -4.89 5.97 -2.19
C GLU A 87 -6.41 5.80 -2.01
N GLY A 88 -7.18 6.79 -2.46
CA GLY A 88 -8.64 6.70 -2.43
C GLY A 88 -9.18 5.57 -3.33
N VAL A 89 -8.55 5.34 -4.47
CA VAL A 89 -8.89 4.23 -5.38
C VAL A 89 -8.40 2.90 -4.82
N HIS A 90 -7.17 2.84 -4.31
CA HIS A 90 -6.61 1.64 -3.67
C HIS A 90 -7.55 1.14 -2.57
N ALA A 91 -8.01 2.05 -1.71
CA ALA A 91 -8.86 1.72 -0.58
C ALA A 91 -10.20 1.14 -1.04
N ALA A 92 -10.74 1.66 -2.14
CA ALA A 92 -11.97 1.15 -2.74
C ALA A 92 -11.75 -0.24 -3.37
N ALA A 93 -10.68 -0.43 -4.14
CA ALA A 93 -10.37 -1.70 -4.79
C ALA A 93 -10.14 -2.83 -3.78
N HIS A 94 -9.41 -2.56 -2.69
CA HIS A 94 -9.21 -3.54 -1.62
C HIS A 94 -10.49 -3.80 -0.80
N GLN A 95 -11.38 -2.82 -0.65
CA GLN A 95 -12.70 -3.02 -0.03
C GLN A 95 -13.58 -3.97 -0.86
N GLU A 96 -13.56 -3.87 -2.20
CA GLU A 96 -14.31 -4.80 -3.06
C GLU A 96 -13.92 -6.27 -2.80
N VAL A 97 -12.64 -6.54 -2.47
CA VAL A 97 -12.18 -7.88 -2.09
C VAL A 97 -12.70 -8.31 -0.70
N GLN A 98 -12.77 -7.40 0.28
CA GLN A 98 -13.37 -7.70 1.59
C GLN A 98 -14.85 -8.07 1.47
N ASP A 99 -15.57 -7.31 0.66
CA ASP A 99 -17.00 -7.51 0.40
C ASP A 99 -17.20 -8.87 -0.28
N TYR A 100 -16.39 -9.16 -1.31
CA TYR A 100 -16.35 -10.45 -1.97
C TYR A 100 -16.07 -11.62 -0.99
N PHE A 101 -15.08 -11.50 -0.10
CA PHE A 101 -14.78 -12.54 0.89
C PHE A 101 -15.98 -12.79 1.81
N THR A 102 -16.62 -11.73 2.29
CA THR A 102 -17.80 -11.82 3.16
C THR A 102 -18.95 -12.52 2.45
N ASP A 103 -19.22 -12.16 1.20
CA ASP A 103 -20.29 -12.74 0.39
C ASP A 103 -20.04 -14.21 0.03
N ASN A 104 -18.78 -14.65 0.04
CA ASN A 104 -18.37 -16.02 -0.26
C ASN A 104 -18.07 -16.87 1.00
N GLY A 105 -18.57 -16.45 2.16
CA GLY A 105 -18.56 -17.24 3.39
C GLY A 105 -17.34 -17.07 4.28
N LEU A 106 -16.42 -16.17 3.93
CA LEU A 106 -15.31 -15.73 4.78
C LEU A 106 -15.64 -14.36 5.37
N ASP A 107 -16.38 -14.33 6.48
CA ASP A 107 -16.76 -13.07 7.12
C ASP A 107 -15.53 -12.35 7.72
N VAL A 108 -15.12 -11.24 7.11
CA VAL A 108 -13.97 -10.45 7.53
C VAL A 108 -14.34 -9.22 8.37
N ARG A 109 -15.63 -8.88 8.45
CA ARG A 109 -16.13 -7.65 9.09
C ARG A 109 -15.70 -7.51 10.55
N PRO A 110 -15.69 -8.56 11.39
CA PRO A 110 -15.24 -8.42 12.77
C PRO A 110 -13.79 -7.95 12.88
N PHE A 111 -12.90 -8.45 12.02
CA PHE A 111 -11.51 -8.04 12.03
C PHE A 111 -11.31 -6.66 11.40
N ALA A 112 -12.03 -6.35 10.32
CA ALA A 112 -12.04 -5.01 9.72
C ALA A 112 -12.49 -3.94 10.73
N ALA A 113 -13.51 -4.23 11.56
CA ALA A 113 -13.97 -3.32 12.61
C ALA A 113 -12.92 -3.07 13.71
N GLU A 114 -12.07 -4.07 14.04
CA GLU A 114 -10.94 -3.88 14.96
C GLU A 114 -9.91 -2.88 14.37
N ILE A 115 -9.62 -3.00 13.07
CA ILE A 115 -8.70 -2.13 12.35
C ILE A 115 -9.26 -0.71 12.23
N GLU A 116 -10.53 -0.57 11.87
CA GLU A 116 -11.24 0.72 11.86
C GLU A 116 -11.14 1.40 13.24
N ALA A 117 -11.38 0.66 14.32
CA ALA A 117 -11.28 1.19 15.66
C ALA A 117 -9.86 1.68 16.00
N LEU A 118 -8.82 0.98 15.56
CA LEU A 118 -7.42 1.41 15.71
C LEU A 118 -7.18 2.75 14.99
N PHE A 119 -7.53 2.85 13.71
CA PHE A 119 -7.30 4.07 12.93
C PHE A 119 -8.14 5.25 13.42
N ARG A 120 -9.38 5.03 13.83
CA ARG A 120 -10.26 6.11 14.32
C ARG A 120 -9.98 6.54 15.74
N LYS A 121 -9.65 5.62 16.66
CA LYS A 121 -9.54 5.94 18.10
C LYS A 121 -8.10 6.17 18.55
N ILE A 122 -7.14 5.42 18.02
CA ILE A 122 -5.75 5.47 18.48
C ILE A 122 -4.94 6.44 17.61
N LEU A 123 -5.12 6.35 16.29
CA LEU A 123 -4.43 7.17 15.29
C LEU A 123 -5.30 8.32 14.73
N GLY A 124 -6.55 8.43 15.19
CA GLY A 124 -7.50 9.41 14.70
C GLY A 124 -7.37 10.77 15.37
N ASP A 125 -8.43 11.55 15.25
CA ASP A 125 -8.47 12.90 15.79
C ASP A 125 -8.47 12.88 17.31
N ARG A 126 -7.84 13.90 17.89
CA ARG A 126 -7.79 14.12 19.33
C ARG A 126 -8.25 15.53 19.60
N ASP A 127 -8.83 15.74 20.78
CA ASP A 127 -9.23 17.08 21.26
C ASP A 127 -7.99 17.89 21.67
N LEU A 128 -7.22 18.31 20.66
CA LEU A 128 -5.97 19.05 20.79
C LEU A 128 -6.09 20.38 20.03
N THR A 129 -5.42 21.41 20.52
CA THR A 129 -5.40 22.74 19.91
C THR A 129 -3.98 23.28 19.75
N GLY A 130 -3.82 24.28 18.86
CA GLY A 130 -2.54 24.94 18.59
C GLY A 130 -1.42 23.96 18.26
N ARG A 131 -0.25 24.18 18.88
CA ARG A 131 0.95 23.38 18.66
C ARG A 131 0.76 21.89 18.93
N ALA A 132 -0.05 21.52 19.92
CA ALA A 132 -0.27 20.10 20.24
C ALA A 132 -1.00 19.36 19.11
N LYS A 133 -1.95 20.03 18.43
CA LYS A 133 -2.65 19.50 17.27
C LYS A 133 -1.71 19.31 16.09
N GLU A 134 -0.87 20.30 15.82
CA GLU A 134 0.12 20.27 14.74
C GLU A 134 1.16 19.16 14.97
N GLU A 135 1.73 19.04 16.18
CA GLU A 135 2.70 17.99 16.49
C GLU A 135 2.06 16.59 16.42
N TRP A 136 0.76 16.45 16.68
CA TRP A 136 0.03 15.21 16.47
C TRP A 136 -0.18 14.91 14.98
N LEU A 137 -0.47 15.92 14.16
CA LEU A 137 -0.54 15.76 12.71
C LEU A 137 0.79 15.31 12.12
N ILE A 138 1.89 15.94 12.53
CA ILE A 138 3.26 15.58 12.14
C ILE A 138 3.62 14.15 12.59
N GLU A 139 3.18 13.73 13.78
CA GLU A 139 3.38 12.35 14.24
C GLU A 139 2.69 11.35 13.32
N ARG A 140 1.45 11.63 12.91
CA ARG A 140 0.71 10.77 11.98
C ARG A 140 1.40 10.73 10.61
N ALA A 141 1.90 11.87 10.11
CA ALA A 141 2.72 11.93 8.89
C ALA A 141 3.95 11.02 8.97
N ALA A 142 4.67 11.04 10.09
CA ALA A 142 5.84 10.21 10.32
C ALA A 142 5.52 8.71 10.37
N ILE A 143 4.34 8.35 10.90
CA ILE A 143 3.84 6.97 10.86
C ILE A 143 3.54 6.56 9.41
N ILE A 144 2.83 7.40 8.65
CA ILE A 144 2.51 7.15 7.23
C ILE A 144 3.79 6.94 6.44
N ALA A 145 4.79 7.81 6.56
CA ALA A 145 6.07 7.65 5.88
C ALA A 145 6.75 6.29 6.15
N GLY A 146 6.54 5.71 7.34
CA GLY A 146 7.06 4.39 7.67
C GLY A 146 6.21 3.23 7.15
N LEU A 147 4.89 3.39 7.08
CA LEU A 147 3.98 2.39 6.50
C LEU A 147 4.11 2.35 4.98
N GLU A 148 4.20 3.52 4.35
CA GLU A 148 4.42 3.69 2.91
C GLU A 148 5.75 3.10 2.42
N HIS A 149 6.78 3.17 3.26
CA HIS A 149 8.01 2.43 2.99
C HIS A 149 7.76 0.92 2.89
N LEU A 150 6.94 0.36 3.78
CA LEU A 150 6.64 -1.07 3.77
C LEU A 150 5.73 -1.46 2.60
N THR A 151 4.74 -0.64 2.25
CA THR A 151 3.87 -0.88 1.08
C THR A 151 4.68 -0.80 -0.21
N ALA A 152 5.58 0.17 -0.39
CA ALA A 152 6.50 0.24 -1.53
C ALA A 152 7.39 -1.00 -1.65
N VAL A 153 7.89 -1.53 -0.53
CA VAL A 153 8.69 -2.78 -0.51
C VAL A 153 7.84 -4.00 -0.91
N LEU A 154 6.58 -4.04 -0.49
CA LEU A 154 5.63 -5.09 -0.86
C LEU A 154 5.20 -4.98 -2.33
N GLY A 155 4.98 -3.76 -2.83
CA GLY A 155 4.69 -3.46 -4.22
C GLY A 155 5.84 -3.91 -5.13
N ASN A 156 7.07 -3.53 -4.79
CA ASN A 156 8.25 -4.00 -5.48
C ASN A 156 8.41 -5.53 -5.38
N TRP A 157 8.00 -6.18 -4.29
CA TRP A 157 7.98 -7.65 -4.21
C TRP A 157 7.00 -8.29 -5.18
N VAL A 158 5.75 -7.82 -5.22
CA VAL A 158 4.71 -8.47 -6.03
C VAL A 158 4.90 -8.24 -7.53
N LEU A 159 5.55 -7.14 -7.91
CA LEU A 159 6.02 -6.91 -9.28
C LEU A 159 7.13 -7.88 -9.70
N ASN A 160 7.86 -8.44 -8.74
CA ASN A 160 9.04 -9.27 -8.94
C ASN A 160 8.89 -10.69 -8.33
N SER A 161 7.68 -11.26 -8.38
CA SER A 161 7.35 -12.57 -7.80
C SER A 161 6.90 -13.58 -8.87
N PRO A 162 7.80 -14.05 -9.76
CA PRO A 162 7.49 -15.04 -10.81
C PRO A 162 7.04 -16.39 -10.24
N ALA A 163 7.31 -16.66 -8.96
CA ALA A 163 6.83 -17.84 -8.27
C ALA A 163 5.30 -17.87 -8.12
N LEU A 164 4.65 -16.70 -8.00
CA LEU A 164 3.18 -16.63 -7.98
C LEU A 164 2.61 -17.03 -9.33
N ASP A 165 3.21 -16.57 -10.43
CA ASP A 165 2.80 -16.96 -11.79
C ASP A 165 3.01 -18.46 -12.01
N ALA A 166 4.17 -18.99 -11.60
CA ALA A 166 4.49 -20.42 -11.72
C ALA A 166 3.59 -21.32 -10.86
N ALA A 167 3.07 -20.80 -9.75
CA ALA A 167 2.11 -21.49 -8.89
C ALA A 167 0.67 -21.46 -9.45
N GLY A 168 0.43 -20.72 -10.54
CA GLY A 168 -0.90 -20.57 -11.12
C GLY A 168 -1.83 -19.70 -10.27
N ALA A 169 -1.28 -18.69 -9.60
CA ALA A 169 -2.08 -17.72 -8.86
C ALA A 169 -3.09 -17.00 -9.76
N ASP A 170 -4.28 -16.72 -9.22
CA ASP A 170 -5.38 -16.08 -9.95
C ASP A 170 -4.96 -14.74 -10.59
N GLU A 171 -5.24 -14.61 -11.89
CA GLU A 171 -4.81 -13.46 -12.69
C GLU A 171 -5.48 -12.16 -12.25
N THR A 172 -6.75 -12.19 -11.82
CA THR A 172 -7.46 -10.98 -11.36
C THR A 172 -6.89 -10.48 -10.04
N MET A 173 -6.62 -11.39 -9.11
CA MET A 173 -5.97 -11.04 -7.84
C MET A 173 -4.56 -10.49 -8.07
N LEU A 174 -3.77 -11.14 -8.94
CA LEU A 174 -2.44 -10.65 -9.28
C LEU A 174 -2.48 -9.29 -9.97
N ASP A 175 -3.46 -9.02 -10.83
CA ASP A 175 -3.59 -7.72 -11.47
C ASP A 175 -3.86 -6.62 -10.44
N LEU A 176 -4.77 -6.83 -9.48
CA LEU A 176 -4.99 -5.87 -8.38
C LEU A 176 -3.72 -5.64 -7.56
N LEU A 177 -3.06 -6.71 -7.10
CA LEU A 177 -1.89 -6.58 -6.23
C LEU A 177 -0.72 -5.90 -6.94
N ARG A 178 -0.50 -6.18 -8.22
CA ARG A 178 0.59 -5.60 -9.01
C ARG A 178 0.26 -4.21 -9.54
N TRP A 179 -1.01 -3.89 -9.83
CA TRP A 179 -1.44 -2.53 -10.15
C TRP A 179 -1.19 -1.63 -8.95
N HIS A 180 -1.74 -1.99 -7.79
CA HIS A 180 -1.51 -1.24 -6.55
C HIS A 180 0.00 -1.19 -6.26
N GLY A 181 0.69 -2.34 -6.27
CA GLY A 181 2.12 -2.39 -6.04
C GLY A 181 2.98 -1.57 -7.01
N ALA A 182 2.51 -1.31 -8.23
CA ALA A 182 3.16 -0.39 -9.16
C ALA A 182 2.95 1.06 -8.75
N GLU A 183 1.73 1.46 -8.40
CA GLU A 183 1.44 2.82 -7.90
C GLU A 183 2.20 3.10 -6.59
N GLU A 184 2.30 2.12 -5.68
CA GLU A 184 3.16 2.19 -4.48
C GLU A 184 4.62 2.50 -4.80
N VAL A 185 5.13 1.92 -5.89
CA VAL A 185 6.48 2.23 -6.36
C VAL A 185 6.53 3.61 -7.02
N GLU A 186 5.53 4.02 -7.82
CA GLU A 186 5.48 5.37 -8.43
C GLU A 186 5.57 6.47 -7.36
N HIS A 187 4.84 6.33 -6.25
CA HIS A 187 4.76 7.36 -5.20
C HIS A 187 5.58 7.11 -3.93
N ARG A 188 6.47 6.12 -3.93
CA ARG A 188 7.31 5.70 -2.79
C ARG A 188 8.05 6.81 -2.02
N ASN A 189 8.29 7.95 -2.67
CA ASN A 189 8.97 9.08 -2.06
C ASN A 189 8.01 10.05 -1.34
N VAL A 190 6.73 10.11 -1.73
CA VAL A 190 5.81 11.20 -1.37
C VAL A 190 5.64 11.32 0.14
N ALA A 191 5.27 10.23 0.82
CA ALA A 191 5.05 10.28 2.26
C ALA A 191 6.32 10.61 3.06
N TYR A 192 7.47 10.12 2.60
CA TYR A 192 8.76 10.45 3.20
C TYR A 192 9.11 11.92 3.00
N ASP A 193 8.93 12.45 1.78
CA ASP A 193 9.20 13.84 1.43
C ASP A 193 8.27 14.80 2.19
N VAL A 194 6.99 14.45 2.35
CA VAL A 194 6.05 15.16 3.25
C VAL A 194 6.61 15.25 4.66
N PHE A 195 7.03 14.11 5.23
CA PHE A 195 7.58 14.09 6.58
C PHE A 195 8.89 14.90 6.69
N GLN A 196 9.77 14.83 5.69
CA GLN A 196 10.99 15.65 5.64
C GLN A 196 10.69 17.14 5.55
N HIS A 197 9.65 17.52 4.80
CA HIS A 197 9.24 18.91 4.62
C HIS A 197 8.69 19.53 5.91
N VAL A 198 7.80 18.82 6.62
CA VAL A 198 7.13 19.38 7.82
C VAL A 198 7.92 19.18 9.12
N ASP A 199 8.87 18.25 9.18
CA ASP A 199 9.62 17.96 10.41
C ASP A 199 11.05 17.46 10.21
N GLY A 200 11.25 16.38 9.44
CA GLY A 200 12.55 15.79 9.14
C GLY A 200 13.34 15.21 10.31
N ARG A 201 12.87 15.33 11.57
CA ARG A 201 13.60 14.84 12.75
C ARG A 201 13.78 13.32 12.71
N TYR A 202 15.03 12.89 12.62
CA TYR A 202 15.41 11.47 12.59
C TYR A 202 14.84 10.66 13.76
N SER A 203 14.86 11.20 14.99
CA SER A 203 14.34 10.51 16.16
C SER A 203 12.82 10.26 16.09
N ARG A 204 12.06 11.22 15.56
CA ARG A 204 10.62 11.03 15.31
C ARG A 204 10.41 9.97 14.24
N ARG A 205 11.12 10.07 13.11
CA ARG A 205 11.07 9.08 12.02
C ARG A 205 11.22 7.65 12.52
N VAL A 206 12.29 7.38 13.27
CA VAL A 206 12.58 6.05 13.81
C VAL A 206 11.53 5.61 14.82
N ARG A 207 11.14 6.48 15.77
CA ARG A 207 10.14 6.14 16.77
C ARG A 207 8.77 5.83 16.15
N SER A 208 8.32 6.67 15.21
CA SER A 208 7.03 6.51 14.54
C SER A 208 7.02 5.25 13.67
N TYR A 209 8.11 4.94 12.97
CA TYR A 209 8.26 3.67 12.25
C TYR A 209 8.19 2.47 13.20
N LEU A 210 8.91 2.50 14.33
CA LEU A 210 8.88 1.40 15.29
C LEU A 210 7.46 1.17 15.83
N LEU A 211 6.71 2.23 16.12
CA LEU A 211 5.32 2.13 16.56
C LEU A 211 4.41 1.58 15.45
N GLY A 212 4.43 2.20 14.27
CA GLY A 212 3.59 1.81 13.14
C GLY A 212 3.91 0.41 12.61
N GLY A 213 5.18 0.12 12.36
CA GLY A 213 5.66 -1.17 11.87
C GLY A 213 5.42 -2.31 12.87
N THR A 214 5.55 -2.06 14.18
CA THR A 214 5.20 -3.09 15.19
C THR A 214 3.70 -3.35 15.21
N ALA A 215 2.88 -2.30 15.17
CA ALA A 215 1.42 -2.46 15.08
C ALA A 215 1.03 -3.23 13.82
N LEU A 216 1.61 -2.87 12.67
CA LEU A 216 1.39 -3.56 11.40
C LEU A 216 1.77 -5.05 11.50
N LEU A 217 2.94 -5.39 12.04
CA LEU A 217 3.37 -6.78 12.21
C LEU A 217 2.42 -7.60 13.09
N VAL A 218 1.94 -7.01 14.19
CA VAL A 218 0.99 -7.67 15.10
C VAL A 218 -0.35 -7.90 14.40
N LEU A 219 -0.87 -6.89 13.72
CA LEU A 219 -2.12 -6.99 12.96
C LEU A 219 -1.98 -7.99 11.82
N TRP A 220 -0.83 -8.03 11.16
CA TRP A 220 -0.59 -8.95 10.06
C TRP A 220 -0.68 -10.40 10.51
N TRP A 221 -0.02 -10.74 11.62
CA TRP A 221 -0.11 -12.09 12.19
C TRP A 221 -1.50 -12.43 12.70
N ARG A 222 -2.19 -11.48 13.34
CA ARG A 222 -3.57 -11.67 13.80
C ARG A 222 -4.51 -11.88 12.62
N GLY A 223 -4.37 -11.10 11.55
CA GLY A 223 -5.18 -11.17 10.33
C GLY A 223 -4.96 -12.49 9.60
N ALA A 224 -3.71 -12.91 9.41
CA ALA A 224 -3.40 -14.21 8.82
C ALA A 224 -4.00 -15.36 9.64
N GLY A 225 -3.88 -15.30 10.97
CA GLY A 225 -4.51 -16.27 11.88
C GLY A 225 -6.04 -16.24 11.82
N TYR A 226 -6.64 -15.05 11.71
CA TYR A 226 -8.08 -14.87 11.60
C TYR A 226 -8.63 -15.47 10.29
N LEU A 227 -8.02 -15.13 9.16
CA LEU A 227 -8.43 -15.63 7.84
C LEU A 227 -8.33 -17.14 7.77
N MET A 228 -7.20 -17.74 8.18
CA MET A 228 -7.05 -19.19 8.15
C MET A 228 -8.01 -19.91 9.12
N LYS A 229 -8.29 -19.31 10.29
CA LYS A 229 -9.25 -19.87 11.24
C LYS A 229 -10.67 -19.88 10.69
N ASN A 230 -11.04 -18.88 9.89
CA ASN A 230 -12.39 -18.69 9.36
C ASN A 230 -12.55 -19.16 7.91
N ASP A 231 -11.51 -19.73 7.30
CA ASP A 231 -11.54 -20.22 5.92
C ASP A 231 -12.65 -21.26 5.70
N PRO A 232 -13.67 -20.97 4.86
CA PRO A 232 -14.79 -21.87 4.63
C PRO A 232 -14.44 -23.03 3.67
N THR A 233 -13.29 -22.99 2.99
CA THR A 233 -12.87 -24.06 2.05
C THR A 233 -12.54 -25.38 2.75
N GLU A 234 -12.24 -25.33 4.06
CA GLU A 234 -12.15 -26.50 4.93
C GLU A 234 -13.29 -26.50 5.95
N SER A 235 -14.18 -27.47 5.78
CA SER A 235 -15.38 -27.65 6.60
C SER A 235 -15.09 -28.09 8.03
N ASP A 236 -13.97 -28.79 8.28
CA ASP A 236 -13.55 -29.23 9.61
C ASP A 236 -12.60 -28.20 10.24
N PRO A 237 -13.04 -27.44 11.26
CA PRO A 237 -12.21 -26.41 11.88
C PRO A 237 -10.90 -26.95 12.49
N ALA A 238 -10.84 -28.24 12.84
CA ALA A 238 -9.63 -28.87 13.37
C ALA A 238 -8.55 -29.09 12.30
N LYS A 239 -8.94 -29.16 11.02
CA LYS A 239 -8.04 -29.36 9.88
C LYS A 239 -7.58 -28.05 9.24
N ARG A 240 -8.24 -26.93 9.56
CA ARG A 240 -7.85 -25.61 9.06
C ARG A 240 -6.38 -25.31 9.39
N PRO A 241 -5.60 -24.80 8.43
CA PRO A 241 -4.21 -24.48 8.68
C PRO A 241 -4.12 -23.39 9.75
N LYS A 242 -3.13 -23.49 10.62
CA LYS A 242 -2.75 -22.39 11.51
C LYS A 242 -1.64 -21.57 10.89
N ALA A 243 -1.69 -20.26 11.14
CA ALA A 243 -0.57 -19.37 10.88
C ALA A 243 0.63 -19.82 11.72
N GLY A 244 1.83 -19.86 11.14
CA GLY A 244 3.02 -20.32 11.84
C GLY A 244 4.31 -19.97 11.13
N LEU A 245 5.37 -19.74 11.91
CA LEU A 245 6.67 -19.29 11.39
C LEU A 245 7.30 -20.29 10.42
N ILE A 246 7.15 -21.59 10.66
CA ILE A 246 7.68 -22.62 9.75
C ILE A 246 7.01 -22.53 8.37
N LYS A 247 5.69 -22.29 8.32
CA LYS A 247 4.96 -22.12 7.06
C LYS A 247 5.33 -20.82 6.35
N LEU A 248 5.56 -19.76 7.11
CA LEU A 248 6.05 -18.49 6.55
C LEU A 248 7.42 -18.70 5.88
N ILE A 249 8.35 -19.35 6.58
CA ILE A 249 9.69 -19.64 6.05
C ILE A 249 9.61 -20.55 4.81
N ASP A 250 8.75 -21.57 4.82
CA ASP A 250 8.55 -22.44 3.66
C ASP A 250 7.97 -21.68 2.46
N ALA A 251 6.89 -20.92 2.65
CA ALA A 251 6.26 -20.13 1.59
C ALA A 251 7.20 -19.03 1.06
N GLU A 252 8.00 -18.41 1.92
CA GLU A 252 9.03 -17.43 1.54
C GLU A 252 10.11 -18.08 0.67
N ARG A 253 10.60 -19.26 1.05
CA ARG A 253 11.60 -20.01 0.26
C ARG A 253 11.08 -20.36 -1.14
N ARG A 254 9.76 -20.59 -1.24
CA ARG A 254 9.07 -20.84 -2.51
C ARG A 254 8.67 -19.56 -3.24
N GLY A 255 8.90 -18.38 -2.65
CA GLY A 255 8.62 -17.09 -3.26
C GLY A 255 7.15 -16.67 -3.30
N LEU A 256 6.29 -17.32 -2.50
CA LEU A 256 4.83 -17.11 -2.54
C LEU A 256 4.32 -16.03 -1.60
N VAL A 257 5.16 -15.56 -0.68
CA VAL A 257 4.86 -14.51 0.29
C VAL A 257 6.05 -13.56 0.39
N PRO A 258 5.85 -12.30 0.84
CA PRO A 258 6.95 -11.37 1.03
C PRO A 258 7.92 -11.92 2.07
N GLY A 259 9.22 -11.83 1.76
CA GLY A 259 10.23 -12.47 2.59
C GLY A 259 10.56 -11.72 3.87
N VAL A 260 10.65 -12.42 5.01
CA VAL A 260 11.01 -11.84 6.31
C VAL A 260 12.38 -11.19 6.24
N VAL A 261 13.33 -11.79 5.51
CA VAL A 261 14.66 -11.21 5.32
C VAL A 261 14.60 -9.91 4.53
N ARG A 262 13.74 -9.84 3.51
CA ARG A 262 13.52 -8.62 2.71
C ARG A 262 12.92 -7.50 3.57
N ILE A 263 11.87 -7.80 4.33
CA ILE A 263 11.23 -6.84 5.24
C ILE A 263 12.20 -6.37 6.32
N GLY A 264 13.00 -7.28 6.88
CA GLY A 264 14.05 -6.95 7.85
C GLY A 264 15.12 -6.02 7.26
N TRP A 265 15.58 -6.30 6.05
CA TRP A 265 16.53 -5.43 5.34
C TRP A 265 15.93 -4.07 4.99
N ALA A 266 14.70 -4.03 4.50
CA ALA A 266 14.00 -2.78 4.22
C ALA A 266 13.83 -1.94 5.49
N THR A 267 13.43 -2.57 6.60
CA THR A 267 13.33 -1.93 7.91
C THR A 267 14.67 -1.33 8.35
N TRP A 268 15.76 -2.10 8.20
CA TRP A 268 17.09 -1.63 8.52
C TRP A 268 17.49 -0.41 7.69
N LYS A 269 17.25 -0.42 6.37
CA LYS A 269 17.54 0.72 5.49
C LYS A 269 16.80 1.99 5.94
N PHE A 270 15.53 1.88 6.32
CA PHE A 270 14.74 3.03 6.78
C PHE A 270 15.34 3.72 8.02
N PHE A 271 16.02 2.95 8.87
CA PHE A 271 16.75 3.47 10.02
C PHE A 271 18.08 4.13 9.68
N LEU A 272 18.58 4.05 8.44
CA LEU A 272 19.83 4.73 8.09
C LEU A 272 19.62 6.25 8.03
N PRO A 273 20.52 7.08 8.59
CA PRO A 273 20.38 8.54 8.55
C PRO A 273 20.28 9.12 7.13
N ASN A 274 20.93 8.48 6.16
CA ASN A 274 20.94 8.83 4.75
C ASN A 274 19.95 7.99 3.91
N TYR A 275 18.90 7.45 4.54
CA TYR A 275 17.84 6.72 3.86
C TYR A 275 17.24 7.55 2.71
N ASP A 276 17.03 6.89 1.57
CA ASP A 276 16.46 7.45 0.35
C ASP A 276 15.45 6.43 -0.22
N PRO A 277 14.15 6.74 -0.21
CA PRO A 277 13.10 5.85 -0.71
C PRO A 277 13.18 5.59 -2.22
N SER A 278 13.90 6.42 -2.99
CA SER A 278 14.01 6.23 -4.44
C SER A 278 14.67 4.91 -4.82
N ALA A 279 15.43 4.31 -3.90
CA ALA A 279 16.08 3.01 -4.06
C ALA A 279 15.13 1.81 -3.88
N GLU A 280 13.88 2.01 -3.44
CA GLU A 280 12.91 0.93 -3.22
C GLU A 280 12.05 0.69 -4.46
N GLY A 281 12.59 -0.07 -5.42
CA GLY A 281 11.92 -0.37 -6.69
C GLY A 281 12.36 0.56 -7.82
N SER A 282 11.67 0.49 -8.96
CA SER A 282 11.99 1.28 -10.15
C SER A 282 10.74 1.89 -10.74
N THR A 283 10.75 3.21 -10.92
CA THR A 283 9.65 3.96 -11.55
C THR A 283 9.41 3.46 -12.98
N ALA A 284 10.48 3.16 -13.72
CA ALA A 284 10.36 2.62 -15.08
C ALA A 284 9.69 1.24 -15.10
N GLN A 285 9.96 0.37 -14.11
CA GLN A 285 9.29 -0.92 -13.99
C GLN A 285 7.81 -0.76 -13.65
N ALA A 286 7.49 0.13 -12.70
CA ALA A 286 6.12 0.41 -12.30
C ALA A 286 5.28 0.91 -13.47
N VAL A 287 5.75 1.97 -14.16
CA VAL A 287 5.11 2.50 -15.38
C VAL A 287 4.96 1.43 -16.45
N SER A 288 6.01 0.61 -16.67
CA SER A 288 5.95 -0.49 -17.63
C SER A 288 4.92 -1.55 -17.25
N TYR A 289 4.66 -1.78 -15.96
CA TYR A 289 3.60 -2.69 -15.51
C TYR A 289 2.22 -2.08 -15.74
N LEU A 290 2.03 -0.82 -15.35
CA LEU A 290 0.77 -0.11 -15.51
C LEU A 290 0.33 -0.04 -16.98
N ALA A 291 1.27 0.15 -17.90
CA ALA A 291 1.03 0.13 -19.35
C ALA A 291 0.58 -1.23 -19.91
N LYS A 292 0.60 -2.31 -19.12
CA LYS A 292 0.12 -3.64 -19.52
C LYS A 292 -0.93 -4.24 -18.57
N SER A 293 -1.24 -3.57 -17.45
CA SER A 293 -2.27 -4.02 -16.52
C SER A 293 -3.64 -3.92 -17.19
N PRO A 294 -4.40 -5.03 -17.32
CA PRO A 294 -5.75 -4.99 -17.87
C PRO A 294 -6.66 -4.00 -17.15
N ALA A 295 -6.59 -3.93 -15.82
CA ALA A 295 -7.37 -2.99 -15.04
C ALA A 295 -6.97 -1.52 -15.31
N ALA A 296 -5.68 -1.21 -15.31
CA ALA A 296 -5.18 0.14 -15.57
C ALA A 296 -5.53 0.62 -16.98
N LEU A 297 -5.29 -0.22 -18.00
CA LEU A 297 -5.61 0.11 -19.40
C LEU A 297 -7.10 0.39 -19.63
N ARG A 298 -7.99 -0.36 -18.95
CA ARG A 298 -9.44 -0.08 -19.01
C ARG A 298 -9.78 1.25 -18.36
N ALA A 299 -9.19 1.56 -17.22
CA ALA A 299 -9.43 2.83 -16.53
C ALA A 299 -8.96 4.03 -17.37
N ASP A 300 -7.76 3.96 -17.94
CA ASP A 300 -7.19 5.00 -18.79
C ASP A 300 -8.06 5.23 -20.04
N ALA A 301 -8.51 4.16 -20.70
CA ALA A 301 -9.39 4.26 -21.87
C ALA A 301 -10.76 4.88 -21.56
N ILE A 302 -11.29 4.68 -20.35
CA ILE A 302 -12.55 5.32 -19.91
C ILE A 302 -12.31 6.82 -19.66
N ALA A 303 -11.23 7.17 -18.96
CA ALA A 303 -10.88 8.55 -18.69
C ALA A 303 -10.65 9.36 -19.98
N GLU A 304 -9.93 8.80 -20.95
CA GLU A 304 -9.71 9.42 -22.27
C GLU A 304 -11.02 9.71 -23.01
N ARG A 305 -11.99 8.79 -22.96
CA ARG A 305 -13.33 9.01 -23.57
C ARG A 305 -14.09 10.12 -22.87
N GLN A 306 -14.07 10.15 -21.54
CA GLN A 306 -14.77 11.18 -20.76
C GLN A 306 -14.19 12.59 -21.03
N ILE A 307 -12.86 12.70 -21.15
CA ILE A 307 -12.20 13.95 -21.52
C ILE A 307 -12.58 14.38 -22.94
N ALA A 308 -12.60 13.45 -23.89
CA ALA A 308 -13.02 13.75 -25.25
C ALA A 308 -14.47 14.22 -25.31
N GLU A 309 -15.37 13.61 -24.54
CA GLU A 309 -16.79 14.01 -24.45
C GLU A 309 -16.98 15.38 -23.81
N SER A 310 -16.24 15.72 -22.75
CA SER A 310 -16.35 17.04 -22.10
C SER A 310 -15.83 18.16 -23.00
N GLN A 311 -14.73 17.93 -23.73
CA GLN A 311 -14.18 18.90 -24.69
C GLN A 311 -15.14 19.17 -25.87
N ILE A 312 -15.89 18.15 -26.31
CA ILE A 312 -16.94 18.32 -27.32
C ILE A 312 -18.10 19.13 -26.75
N ALA A 313 -18.50 18.89 -25.50
CA ALA A 313 -19.60 19.61 -24.85
C ALA A 313 -19.28 21.08 -24.54
N GLU A 314 -18.03 21.41 -24.21
CA GLU A 314 -17.57 22.79 -23.95
C GLU A 314 -17.32 23.59 -25.24
N GLY A 315 -17.14 22.91 -26.37
CA GLY A 315 -16.98 23.52 -27.69
C GLY A 315 -18.28 23.82 -28.44
N GLN A 316 -19.45 23.50 -27.85
CA GLN A 316 -20.80 23.76 -28.38
C GLN A 316 -21.48 24.90 -27.62
#